data_AF-D7LXY0-F1
#
_entry.id   AF-D7LXY0-F1
#
_cell.length_a   1.000
_cell.length_b   1.000
_cell.length_c   1.000
_cell.angle_alpha   90.00
_cell.angle_beta   90.00
_cell.angle_gamma   90.00
#
_symmetry.space_group_name_H-M   'P 1'
#
loop_
_entity.id
_entity.type
_entity.pdbx_description
1 polymer ?
#
loop_
_entity_poly.entity_id
_entity_poly.type
_entity_poly.pdbx_seq_one_letter_code
_entity_poly.pdbx_strand_id
1 'polypeptide(L)'
;MDVREAIKKQTDVAMILFGHVLSSTPKDSNVIFSPASINSAITMLAAGPGGDLVAGKILSFLRSSSIDELKAIFRELSSVVYADSSASGGPKIKAVNGLWIEKSLPTDPKFKDLFENFFKAVYVPVDFRSKVNFHFNLAFFRKKKRKSRVWQNITKLGFGRNI
;
A
#
# COMPACT_ATOMS: atom_id res chain seq x y z
N MET A 1 1.58 -7.23 23.56
CA MET A 1 1.85 -6.03 22.73
C MET A 1 0.60 -5.20 22.67
N ASP A 2 0.66 -3.93 23.03
CA ASP A 2 -0.49 -3.02 22.93
C ASP A 2 -0.56 -2.45 21.50
N VAL A 3 -1.49 -2.98 20.70
CA VAL A 3 -1.71 -2.55 19.31
C VAL A 3 -2.09 -1.06 19.24
N ARG A 4 -2.77 -0.51 20.26
CA ARG A 4 -3.14 0.90 20.29
C ARG A 4 -1.93 1.80 20.47
N GLU A 5 -0.98 1.40 21.31
CA GLU A 5 0.28 2.11 21.47
C GLU A 5 1.09 2.08 20.16
N ALA A 6 1.14 0.93 19.49
CA ALA A 6 1.84 0.79 18.22
C ALA A 6 1.21 1.63 17.08
N ILE A 7 -0.13 1.73 17.05
CA ILE A 7 -0.85 2.64 16.14
C ILE A 7 -0.49 4.10 16.40
N LYS A 8 -0.34 4.52 17.66
CA LYS A 8 0.11 5.88 18.00
C LYS A 8 1.49 6.16 17.42
N LYS A 9 2.45 5.25 17.62
CA LYS A 9 3.81 5.37 17.04
C LYS A 9 3.79 5.51 15.52
N GLN A 10 2.96 4.72 14.83
CA GLN A 10 2.80 4.84 13.39
C GLN A 10 2.11 6.15 12.95
N THR A 11 1.23 6.70 13.78
CA THR A 11 0.60 7.99 13.53
C THR A 11 1.63 9.12 13.63
N ASP A 12 2.55 9.05 14.59
CA ASP A 12 3.65 10.02 14.71
C ASP A 12 4.56 9.99 13.47
N VAL A 13 4.92 8.78 13.00
CA VAL A 13 5.70 8.60 11.76
C VAL A 13 4.96 9.18 10.56
N ALA A 14 3.63 9.00 10.49
CA ALA A 14 2.81 9.57 9.43
C ALA A 14 2.80 11.10 9.45
N MET A 15 2.78 11.73 10.63
CA MET A 15 2.86 13.19 10.76
C MET A 15 4.22 13.73 10.35
N ILE A 16 5.30 13.02 10.66
CA ILE A 16 6.65 13.36 10.18
C ILE A 16 6.69 13.28 8.65
N LEU A 17 6.17 12.19 8.06
CA LEU A 17 6.07 12.04 6.61
C LEU A 17 5.22 13.17 5.99
N PHE A 18 4.10 13.54 6.62
CA PHE A 18 3.28 14.66 6.18
C PHE A 18 4.04 15.98 6.19
N GLY A 19 4.84 16.24 7.23
CA GLY A 19 5.75 17.39 7.28
C GLY A 19 6.73 17.43 6.10
N HIS A 20 7.32 16.28 5.74
CA HIS A 20 8.19 16.19 4.56
C HIS A 20 7.45 16.41 3.23
N VAL A 21 6.25 15.85 3.09
CA VAL A 21 5.43 16.06 1.88
C VAL A 21 5.02 17.53 1.76
N LEU A 22 4.60 18.17 2.86
CA LEU A 22 4.27 19.59 2.87
C LEU A 22 5.48 20.46 2.48
N SER A 23 6.66 20.15 3.03
CA SER A 23 7.89 20.91 2.76
C SER A 23 8.38 20.78 1.31
N SER A 24 7.97 19.71 0.60
CA SER A 24 8.31 19.45 -0.80
C SER A 24 7.21 19.84 -1.78
N THR A 25 6.06 20.34 -1.29
CA THR A 25 4.92 20.74 -2.12
C THR A 25 4.84 22.28 -2.22
N PRO A 26 4.39 22.86 -3.35
CA PRO A 26 4.14 24.30 -3.44
C PRO A 26 3.17 24.82 -2.36
N LYS A 27 3.42 26.03 -1.84
CA LYS A 27 2.70 26.62 -0.70
C LYS A 27 1.18 26.73 -0.90
N ASP A 28 0.72 26.88 -2.14
CA ASP A 28 -0.69 27.07 -2.47
C ASP A 28 -1.39 25.79 -2.96
N SER A 29 -0.80 24.62 -2.73
CA SER A 29 -1.35 23.33 -3.15
C SER A 29 -2.02 22.57 -2.01
N ASN A 30 -3.15 21.95 -2.31
CA ASN A 30 -3.80 21.02 -1.39
C ASN A 30 -3.05 19.68 -1.38
N VAL A 31 -2.73 19.17 -0.19
CA VAL A 31 -2.09 17.87 0.01
C VAL A 31 -3.03 16.91 0.72
N ILE A 32 -3.17 15.71 0.17
CA ILE A 32 -3.90 14.62 0.80
C ILE A 32 -3.16 13.30 0.55
N PHE A 33 -2.99 12.50 1.61
CA PHE A 33 -2.59 11.10 1.48
C PHE A 33 -3.21 10.27 2.59
N SER A 34 -3.15 8.95 2.44
CA SER A 34 -3.62 8.00 3.45
C SER A 34 -2.42 7.33 4.12
N PRO A 35 -2.08 7.71 5.37
CA PRO A 35 -1.04 7.02 6.16
C PRO A 35 -1.25 5.51 6.24
N ALA A 36 -2.50 5.08 6.46
CA ALA A 36 -2.86 3.67 6.52
C ALA A 36 -2.52 2.94 5.21
N SER A 37 -2.74 3.56 4.05
CA SER A 37 -2.42 2.95 2.75
C SER A 37 -0.91 2.84 2.53
N ILE A 38 -0.14 3.87 2.91
CA ILE A 38 1.33 3.85 2.80
C ILE A 38 1.91 2.78 3.74
N ASN A 39 1.46 2.74 5.00
CA ASN A 39 1.92 1.74 5.96
C ASN A 39 1.52 0.32 5.53
N SER A 40 0.36 0.14 4.91
CA SER A 40 -0.06 -1.15 4.33
C SER A 40 0.94 -1.61 3.26
N ALA A 41 1.33 -0.72 2.34
CA ALA A 41 2.29 -1.03 1.28
C ALA A 41 3.69 -1.34 1.84
N ILE A 42 4.17 -0.57 2.82
CA ILE A 42 5.47 -0.82 3.47
C ILE A 42 5.45 -2.15 4.26
N THR A 43 4.34 -2.45 4.93
CA THR A 43 4.15 -3.73 5.65
C THR A 43 4.12 -4.92 4.69
N MET A 44 3.44 -4.78 3.54
CA MET A 44 3.47 -5.77 2.48
C MET A 44 4.89 -6.02 1.94
N LEU A 45 5.67 -4.96 1.77
CA LEU A 45 7.08 -5.06 1.35
C LEU A 45 7.91 -5.81 2.40
N ALA A 46 7.76 -5.46 3.68
CA ALA A 46 8.49 -6.11 4.78
C ALA A 46 8.15 -7.59 4.94
N ALA A 47 6.88 -7.96 4.76
CA ALA A 47 6.42 -9.34 4.88
C ALA A 47 6.61 -10.16 3.59
N GLY A 48 6.97 -9.50 2.49
CA GLY A 48 7.04 -10.09 1.15
C GLY A 48 8.36 -10.81 0.85
N PRO A 49 8.49 -11.35 -0.39
CA PRO A 49 9.73 -11.96 -0.86
C PRO A 49 10.91 -10.99 -0.73
N GLY A 50 12.00 -11.41 -0.08
CA GLY A 50 13.18 -10.58 0.17
C GLY A 50 12.99 -9.51 1.26
N GLY A 51 11.86 -9.52 1.98
CA GLY A 51 11.56 -8.58 3.06
C GLY A 51 12.60 -8.60 4.18
N ASP A 52 13.17 -9.77 4.48
CA ASP A 52 14.22 -9.94 5.50
C ASP A 52 15.46 -9.05 5.24
N LEU A 53 15.76 -8.74 3.97
CA LEU A 53 16.89 -7.89 3.58
C LEU A 53 16.68 -6.41 3.96
N VAL A 54 15.42 -5.99 4.08
CA VAL A 54 15.04 -4.59 4.36
C VAL A 54 14.29 -4.44 5.68
N ALA A 55 14.00 -5.54 6.37
CA ALA A 55 13.19 -5.60 7.58
C ALA A 55 13.70 -4.63 8.65
N GLY A 56 15.00 -4.64 8.97
CA GLY A 56 15.56 -3.76 10.00
C GLY A 56 15.33 -2.27 9.72
N LYS A 57 15.46 -1.84 8.46
CA LYS A 57 15.21 -0.45 8.04
C LYS A 57 13.73 -0.10 8.14
N ILE A 58 12.84 -1.01 7.72
CA ILE A 58 11.40 -0.80 7.78
C ILE A 58 10.91 -0.73 9.24
N LEU A 59 11.39 -1.64 10.09
CA LEU A 59 11.05 -1.67 11.51
C LEU A 59 11.51 -0.40 12.22
N SER A 60 12.73 0.05 11.94
CA SER A 60 13.23 1.33 12.43
C SER A 60 12.38 2.51 11.95
N PHE A 61 12.07 2.57 10.65
CA PHE A 61 11.26 3.63 10.05
C PHE A 61 9.85 3.72 10.65
N LEU A 62 9.16 2.58 10.76
CA LEU A 62 7.80 2.51 11.31
C LEU A 62 7.77 2.45 12.85
N ARG A 63 8.93 2.54 13.51
CA ARG A 63 9.08 2.46 14.97
C ARG A 63 8.42 1.21 15.55
N SER A 64 8.60 0.09 14.88
CA SER A 64 8.03 -1.20 15.23
C SER A 64 9.12 -2.19 15.64
N SER A 65 8.76 -3.09 16.54
CA SER A 65 9.60 -4.15 17.10
C SER A 65 9.73 -5.38 16.19
N SER A 66 8.72 -5.65 15.35
CA SER A 66 8.70 -6.87 14.52
C SER A 66 7.75 -6.76 13.31
N ILE A 67 7.95 -7.61 12.31
CA ILE A 67 7.06 -7.69 11.14
C ILE A 67 5.65 -8.16 11.58
N ASP A 68 5.57 -9.03 12.59
CA ASP A 68 4.28 -9.48 13.12
C ASP A 68 3.52 -8.36 13.83
N GLU A 69 4.21 -7.40 14.47
CA GLU A 69 3.58 -6.18 14.96
C GLU A 69 3.00 -5.34 13.82
N LEU A 70 3.75 -5.14 12.73
CA LEU A 70 3.26 -4.43 11.56
C LEU A 70 2.03 -5.11 10.95
N LYS A 71 2.03 -6.44 10.85
CA LYS A 71 0.90 -7.25 10.39
C LYS A 71 -0.30 -7.13 11.34
N ALA A 72 -0.09 -7.14 12.66
CA ALA A 72 -1.16 -6.95 13.63
C ALA A 72 -1.83 -5.57 13.50
N ILE A 73 -1.03 -4.52 13.31
CA ILE A 73 -1.52 -3.16 13.05
C ILE A 73 -2.29 -3.11 11.73
N PHE A 74 -1.76 -3.72 10.67
CA PHE A 74 -2.46 -3.79 9.38
C PHE A 74 -3.83 -4.47 9.51
N ARG A 75 -3.93 -5.54 10.30
CA ARG A 75 -5.20 -6.24 10.55
C ARG A 75 -6.21 -5.35 11.24
N GLU A 76 -5.79 -4.59 12.25
CA GLU A 76 -6.64 -3.62 12.96
C GLU A 76 -7.07 -2.45 12.05
N LEU A 77 -6.15 -1.92 11.25
CA LEU A 77 -6.50 -0.90 10.26
C LEU A 77 -7.49 -1.44 9.23
N SER A 78 -7.32 -2.68 8.80
CA SER A 78 -8.22 -3.30 7.82
C SER A 78 -9.62 -3.57 8.37
N SER A 79 -9.73 -3.92 9.65
CA SER A 79 -11.03 -4.17 10.31
C SER A 79 -11.77 -2.87 10.67
N VAL A 80 -11.06 -1.80 11.00
CA VAL A 80 -11.66 -0.54 11.46
C VAL A 80 -11.71 0.53 10.37
N VAL A 81 -10.57 0.83 9.75
CA VAL A 81 -10.42 1.97 8.82
C VAL A 81 -10.99 1.65 7.44
N TYR A 82 -10.87 0.41 6.98
CA TYR A 82 -11.37 0.00 5.66
C TYR A 82 -12.76 -0.64 5.69
N ALA A 83 -13.40 -0.72 6.86
CA ALA A 83 -14.77 -1.23 6.97
C ALA A 83 -15.77 -0.30 6.26
N ASP A 84 -16.64 -0.91 5.45
CA ASP A 84 -17.75 -0.20 4.83
C ASP A 84 -18.86 -0.01 5.88
N SER A 85 -18.96 1.20 6.42
CA SER A 85 -19.99 1.56 7.41
C SER A 85 -21.23 2.21 6.77
N SER A 86 -21.36 2.17 5.45
CA SER A 86 -22.49 2.83 4.77
C SER A 86 -23.86 2.26 5.14
N ALA A 87 -23.95 1.00 5.56
CA ALA A 87 -25.19 0.39 6.02
C ALA A 87 -25.69 1.00 7.35
N SER A 88 -24.80 1.54 8.18
CA SER A 88 -25.12 2.22 9.44
C SER A 88 -25.08 3.74 9.32
N GLY A 89 -25.14 4.28 8.08
CA GLY A 89 -25.06 5.73 7.82
C GLY A 89 -23.65 6.33 7.89
N GLY A 90 -22.62 5.50 8.09
CA GLY A 90 -21.22 5.91 8.13
C GLY A 90 -20.57 6.05 6.75
N PRO A 91 -19.28 6.48 6.70
CA PRO A 91 -18.58 6.68 5.45
C PRO A 91 -18.34 5.37 4.68
N LYS A 92 -18.51 5.43 3.35
CA LYS A 92 -18.13 4.35 2.45
C LYS A 92 -16.65 4.43 2.09
N ILE A 93 -15.82 3.64 2.76
CA ILE A 93 -14.38 3.58 2.50
C ILE A 93 -14.06 2.37 1.60
N LYS A 94 -13.18 2.58 0.61
CA LYS A 94 -12.65 1.51 -0.24
C LYS A 94 -11.16 1.73 -0.44
N ALA A 95 -10.36 0.79 0.04
CA ALA A 95 -8.94 0.69 -0.25
C ALA A 95 -8.68 -0.43 -1.26
N VAL A 96 -7.62 -0.29 -2.05
CA VAL A 96 -7.17 -1.37 -2.94
C VAL A 96 -5.67 -1.48 -2.85
N ASN A 97 -5.21 -2.67 -2.48
CA ASN A 97 -3.79 -3.03 -2.42
C ASN A 97 -3.45 -3.90 -3.63
N GLY A 98 -2.22 -3.78 -4.13
CA GLY A 98 -1.75 -4.56 -5.27
C GLY A 98 -0.25 -4.75 -5.24
N LEU A 99 0.20 -5.91 -5.69
CA LEU A 99 1.60 -6.27 -5.87
C LEU A 99 1.78 -6.87 -7.26
N TRP A 100 2.73 -6.31 -8.00
CA TRP A 100 3.21 -6.87 -9.25
C TRP A 100 4.64 -7.34 -9.05
N ILE A 101 4.90 -8.60 -9.37
CA ILE A 101 6.21 -9.23 -9.18
C ILE A 101 6.70 -9.76 -10.51
N GLU A 102 8.01 -9.67 -10.74
CA GLU A 102 8.62 -10.26 -11.94
C GLU A 102 8.36 -11.78 -11.97
N LYS A 103 7.67 -12.24 -13.03
CA LYS A 103 7.26 -13.64 -13.19
C LYS A 103 8.44 -14.58 -13.29
N SER A 104 9.60 -14.10 -13.74
CA SER A 104 10.82 -14.90 -13.85
C SER A 104 11.51 -15.13 -12.49
N LEU A 105 11.10 -14.43 -11.43
CA LEU A 105 11.69 -14.63 -10.10
C LEU A 105 11.03 -15.84 -9.42
N PRO A 106 11.83 -16.76 -8.87
CA PRO A 106 11.28 -17.86 -8.07
C PRO A 106 10.58 -17.27 -6.85
N THR A 107 9.26 -17.47 -6.76
CA THR A 107 8.45 -16.95 -5.66
C THR A 107 7.77 -18.12 -4.95
N ASP A 108 7.97 -18.23 -3.64
CA ASP A 108 7.31 -19.23 -2.82
C ASP A 108 5.77 -19.03 -2.84
N PRO A 109 4.96 -20.07 -3.11
CA PRO A 109 3.50 -19.97 -3.12
C PRO A 109 2.89 -19.35 -1.86
N LYS A 110 3.56 -19.45 -0.71
CA LYS A 110 3.11 -18.82 0.54
C LYS A 110 2.91 -17.31 0.41
N PHE A 111 3.68 -16.65 -0.46
CA PHE A 111 3.58 -15.21 -0.65
C PHE A 111 2.30 -14.83 -1.40
N LYS A 112 1.86 -15.65 -2.35
CA LYS A 112 0.57 -15.42 -3.01
C LYS A 112 -0.57 -15.46 -1.99
N ASP A 113 -0.57 -16.48 -1.13
CA ASP A 113 -1.55 -16.60 -0.03
C ASP A 113 -1.48 -15.39 0.92
N LEU A 114 -0.28 -15.02 1.36
CA LEU A 114 -0.06 -13.84 2.20
C LEU A 114 -0.68 -12.57 1.56
N PHE A 115 -0.43 -12.31 0.28
CA PHE A 115 -0.95 -11.09 -0.36
C PHE A 115 -2.46 -11.15 -0.61
N GLU A 116 -2.98 -12.24 -1.18
CA GLU A 116 -4.39 -12.34 -1.54
C GLU A 116 -5.29 -12.49 -0.31
N ASN A 117 -4.88 -13.30 0.68
CA ASN A 117 -5.75 -13.66 1.80
C ASN A 117 -5.51 -12.80 3.04
N PHE A 118 -4.27 -12.49 3.40
CA PHE A 118 -3.99 -11.63 4.55
C PHE A 118 -4.14 -10.15 4.18
N PHE A 119 -3.42 -9.68 3.16
CA PHE A 119 -3.44 -8.26 2.77
C PHE A 119 -4.64 -7.83 1.90
N LYS A 120 -5.46 -8.80 1.46
CA LYS A 120 -6.54 -8.58 0.48
C LYS A 120 -6.03 -7.83 -0.76
N ALA A 121 -4.77 -8.07 -1.11
CA ALA A 121 -4.08 -7.43 -2.21
C ALA A 121 -4.22 -8.27 -3.49
N VAL A 122 -4.22 -7.59 -4.63
CA VAL A 122 -4.12 -8.25 -5.92
C VAL A 122 -2.67 -8.69 -6.12
N TYR A 123 -2.43 -9.98 -6.34
CA TYR A 123 -1.10 -10.50 -6.68
C TYR A 123 -1.03 -10.83 -8.18
N VAL A 124 -0.10 -10.21 -8.90
CA VAL A 124 0.04 -10.40 -10.36
C VAL A 124 1.51 -10.65 -10.74
N PRO A 125 1.85 -11.85 -11.21
CA PRO A 125 3.11 -12.08 -11.91
C PRO A 125 3.14 -11.31 -13.24
N VAL A 126 4.17 -10.51 -13.46
CA VAL A 126 4.36 -9.67 -14.64
C VAL A 126 5.70 -9.95 -15.27
N ASP A 127 5.75 -9.91 -16.60
CA ASP A 127 7.00 -9.92 -17.35
C ASP A 127 7.54 -8.49 -17.50
N PHE A 128 8.34 -8.03 -16.55
CA PHE A 128 9.02 -6.73 -16.62
C PHE A 128 10.29 -6.81 -17.45
N ARG A 129 10.97 -7.97 -17.48
CA ARG A 129 12.25 -8.16 -18.20
C ARG A 129 12.11 -8.11 -19.71
N SER A 130 11.09 -8.75 -20.29
CA SER A 130 10.93 -8.80 -21.75
C SER A 130 10.05 -7.67 -22.31
N LYS A 131 9.30 -6.97 -21.46
CA LYS A 131 8.41 -5.88 -21.86
C LYS A 131 8.84 -4.56 -21.23
N VAL A 132 9.66 -3.79 -21.97
CA VAL A 132 10.09 -2.44 -21.59
C VAL A 132 8.91 -1.47 -21.45
N ASN A 133 7.82 -1.72 -22.18
CA ASN A 133 6.57 -0.96 -22.11
C ASN A 133 5.51 -1.73 -21.33
N PHE A 134 5.74 -1.98 -20.04
CA PHE A 134 4.65 -2.37 -19.16
C PHE A 134 3.72 -1.17 -18.93
N HIS A 135 2.71 -1.04 -19.78
CA HIS A 135 1.55 -0.23 -19.44
C HIS A 135 0.85 -0.94 -18.27
N PHE A 136 0.84 -0.31 -17.09
CA PHE A 136 -0.06 -0.70 -16.01
C PHE A 136 -1.46 -0.76 -16.59
N ASN A 137 -1.94 -1.97 -16.88
CA ASN A 137 -3.22 -2.13 -17.53
C ASN A 137 -4.29 -1.90 -16.46
N LEU A 138 -4.63 -0.60 -16.27
CA LEU A 138 -5.71 -0.14 -15.39
C LEU A 138 -7.05 -0.79 -15.76
N ALA A 139 -7.18 -1.46 -16.91
CA ALA A 139 -8.34 -2.28 -17.27
C ALA A 139 -8.67 -3.32 -16.18
N PHE A 140 -7.68 -3.84 -15.45
CA PHE A 140 -7.92 -4.75 -14.33
C PHE A 140 -8.66 -4.06 -13.16
N PHE A 141 -8.22 -2.87 -12.76
CA PHE A 141 -8.91 -2.05 -11.75
C PHE A 141 -10.26 -1.54 -12.25
N ARG A 142 -10.36 -1.21 -13.54
CA ARG A 142 -11.57 -0.68 -14.21
C ARG A 142 -12.67 -1.74 -14.32
N LYS A 143 -12.32 -3.02 -14.50
CA LYS A 143 -13.29 -4.14 -14.52
C LYS A 143 -13.82 -4.49 -13.12
N LYS A 144 -13.04 -4.30 -12.04
CA LYS A 144 -13.42 -4.83 -10.71
C LYS A 144 -14.28 -3.90 -9.84
N LYS A 145 -14.53 -2.61 -10.17
CA LYS A 145 -15.67 -1.81 -9.64
C LYS A 145 -15.69 -0.36 -10.19
N ARG A 146 -16.68 -0.04 -11.03
CA ARG A 146 -16.92 1.21 -11.79
C ARG A 146 -17.14 2.54 -11.01
N LYS A 147 -16.84 2.68 -9.71
CA LYS A 147 -17.29 3.89 -8.95
C LYS A 147 -16.31 4.40 -7.87
N SER A 148 -15.10 4.88 -8.20
CA SER A 148 -14.42 5.85 -7.32
C SER A 148 -13.53 6.83 -8.09
N ARG A 149 -13.39 8.06 -7.55
CA ARG A 149 -12.90 9.27 -8.24
C ARG A 149 -11.37 9.48 -8.10
N VAL A 150 -10.69 8.69 -7.26
CA VAL A 150 -9.28 8.88 -6.85
C VAL A 150 -8.26 8.39 -7.90
N TRP A 151 -8.68 7.65 -8.91
CA TRP A 151 -7.79 6.90 -9.81
C TRP A 151 -7.04 7.71 -10.88
N GLN A 152 -7.26 9.02 -11.00
CA GLN A 152 -6.65 9.84 -12.07
C GLN A 152 -5.14 10.11 -11.87
N ASN A 153 -4.56 9.80 -10.71
CA ASN A 153 -3.17 10.17 -10.39
C ASN A 153 -2.12 9.09 -10.69
N ILE A 154 -2.49 7.82 -10.84
CA ILE A 154 -1.52 6.75 -11.21
C ILE A 154 -1.13 6.85 -12.70
N THR A 155 -1.99 7.44 -13.54
CA THR A 155 -1.75 7.63 -14.97
C THR A 155 -0.65 8.64 -15.33
N LYS A 156 -0.17 9.45 -14.39
CA LYS A 156 0.85 10.50 -14.65
C LYS A 156 2.28 10.14 -14.23
N LEU A 157 2.49 9.03 -13.53
CA LEU A 157 3.84 8.52 -13.18
C LEU A 157 4.42 7.57 -14.23
N GLY A 158 3.69 7.34 -15.33
CA GLY A 158 4.24 6.72 -16.54
C GLY A 158 4.97 7.79 -17.35
N PHE A 159 6.25 7.52 -17.62
CA PHE A 159 7.17 8.30 -18.44
C PHE A 159 6.51 9.01 -19.63
N GLY A 160 6.99 10.23 -19.87
CA GLY A 160 6.42 11.23 -20.77
C GLY A 160 5.95 10.69 -22.12
N ARG A 161 4.85 11.27 -22.57
CA ARG A 161 4.49 11.29 -23.99
C ARG A 161 5.69 11.85 -24.75
N ASN A 162 6.33 11.02 -25.55
CA ASN A 162 6.95 11.53 -26.77
C ASN A 162 6.08 11.08 -27.93
N ILE A 163 5.69 12.11 -28.67
CA ILE A 163 4.96 12.14 -29.93
C ILE A 163 5.80 11.42 -30.99
#